data_AF-A0A7W4TQN9-F1
#
_entry.id   AF-A0A7W4TQN9-F1
#
_cell.length_a   1.000
_cell.length_b   1.000
_cell.length_c   1.000
_cell.angle_alpha   90.00
_cell.angle_beta   90.00
_cell.angle_gamma   90.00
#
_symmetry.space_group_name_H-M   'P 1'
#
loop_
_entity.id
_entity.type
_entity.pdbx_description
1 polymer ?
#
loop_
_entity_poly.entity_id
_entity_poly.type
_entity_poly.pdbx_seq_one_letter_code
_entity_poly.pdbx_strand_id
1 'polypeptide(L)'
;MKSWIRALPASTLNTAFGIVYAITLLAALFPPLYLAASGRAGTVLGLPFSLAYWILDALVIGLALWLKYHLEDIRGELDEELPTAVSTGSPR
;
A
#
# COMPACT_ATOMS: atom_id res chain seq x y z
N MET A 1 21.39 7.36 -9.90
CA MET A 1 20.27 7.62 -8.96
C MET A 1 19.67 6.35 -8.33
N LYS A 2 20.01 5.12 -8.73
CA LYS A 2 19.48 3.90 -8.05
C LYS A 2 20.34 3.43 -6.86
N SER A 3 21.57 3.95 -6.73
CA SER A 3 22.52 3.57 -5.68
C SER A 3 22.07 3.93 -4.28
N TRP A 4 21.44 5.09 -4.09
CA TRP A 4 20.92 5.50 -2.77
C TRP A 4 19.71 4.68 -2.33
N ILE A 5 18.86 4.24 -3.27
CA ILE A 5 17.72 3.34 -3.01
C ILE A 5 18.20 1.95 -2.59
N ARG A 6 19.24 1.42 -3.24
CA ARG A 6 19.84 0.13 -2.86
C ARG A 6 20.57 0.17 -1.51
N ALA A 7 21.11 1.33 -1.14
CA ALA A 7 21.79 1.51 0.13
C ALA A 7 20.84 1.63 1.34
N LEU A 8 19.53 1.80 1.11
CA LEU A 8 18.54 1.88 2.18
C LEU A 8 18.23 0.50 2.76
N PRO A 9 18.22 0.34 4.10
CA PRO A 9 17.79 -0.88 4.75
C PRO A 9 16.32 -1.20 4.45
N ALA A 10 16.00 -2.48 4.23
CA ALA A 10 14.63 -2.95 4.04
C ALA A 10 13.72 -2.56 5.21
N SER A 11 14.24 -2.59 6.44
CA SER A 11 13.51 -2.20 7.64
C SER A 11 13.04 -0.75 7.61
N THR A 12 13.83 0.16 7.03
CA THR A 12 13.47 1.58 6.89
C THR A 12 12.32 1.75 5.90
N LEU A 13 12.38 1.09 4.74
CA LEU A 13 11.29 1.13 3.76
C LEU A 13 10.01 0.51 4.33
N ASN A 14 10.11 -0.67 4.95
CA ASN A 14 8.96 -1.33 5.57
C ASN A 14 8.33 -0.49 6.69
N THR A 15 9.14 0.17 7.51
CA THR A 15 8.63 1.07 8.56
C THR A 15 7.95 2.29 7.93
N ALA A 16 8.56 2.91 6.92
CA ALA A 16 7.98 4.07 6.25
C ALA A 16 6.62 3.74 5.60
N PHE A 17 6.53 2.66 4.83
CA PHE A 17 5.26 2.21 4.24
C PHE A 17 4.26 1.76 5.31
N GLY A 18 4.71 1.10 6.38
CA GLY A 18 3.87 0.73 7.52
C GLY A 18 3.23 1.95 8.18
N ILE A 19 3.97 3.06 8.33
CA ILE A 19 3.43 4.33 8.85
C ILE A 19 2.38 4.90 7.89
N VAL A 20 2.63 4.92 6.58
CA VAL A 20 1.65 5.38 5.58
C VAL A 20 0.36 4.56 5.67
N TYR A 21 0.46 3.24 5.79
CA TYR A 21 -0.70 2.37 5.95
C TYR A 21 -1.44 2.62 7.27
N ALA A 22 -0.72 2.78 8.38
CA ALA A 22 -1.33 3.07 9.67
C ALA A 22 -2.10 4.40 9.66
N ILE A 23 -1.51 5.45 9.10
CA ILE A 23 -2.15 6.77 8.97
C ILE A 23 -3.39 6.66 8.09
N THR A 24 -3.29 5.99 6.95
CA THR A 24 -4.42 5.85 6.02
C THR A 24 -5.55 4.99 6.62
N LEU A 25 -5.19 3.97 7.40
CA LEU A 25 -6.17 3.16 8.14
C LEU A 25 -6.91 3.99 9.20
N LEU A 26 -6.18 4.85 9.93
CA LEU A 26 -6.80 5.77 10.89
C LEU A 26 -7.69 6.79 10.18
N ALA A 27 -7.25 7.31 9.04
CA ALA A 27 -8.02 8.23 8.20
C ALA A 27 -9.35 7.60 7.74
N ALA A 28 -9.34 6.31 7.39
CA ALA A 28 -10.54 5.57 6.98
C ALA A 28 -11.62 5.46 8.07
N LEU A 29 -11.32 5.80 9.33
CA LEU A 29 -12.30 5.92 10.41
C LEU A 29 -13.09 7.24 10.35
N PHE A 30 -12.61 8.27 9.66
CA PHE A 30 -13.30 9.55 9.60
C PHE A 30 -14.65 9.49 8.87
N PRO A 31 -14.82 8.79 7.74
CA PRO A 31 -16.12 8.65 7.10
C PRO A 31 -17.23 8.06 7.99
N PRO A 32 -17.04 6.93 8.69
CA PRO A 32 -18.07 6.40 9.59
C PRO A 32 -18.30 7.31 10.82
N LEU A 33 -17.25 7.90 11.39
CA LEU A 33 -17.40 8.86 12.50
C LEU A 33 -18.14 10.12 12.09
N TYR A 34 -17.87 10.63 10.87
CA TYR A 34 -18.56 11.77 10.28
C TYR A 34 -20.05 11.48 10.10
N LEU A 35 -20.41 10.32 9.54
CA LEU A 35 -21.81 9.93 9.37
C LEU A 35 -22.53 9.77 10.71
N ALA A 36 -21.86 9.16 11.70
CA ALA A 36 -22.41 8.97 13.04
C ALA A 36 -22.63 10.29 13.78
N ALA A 37 -21.66 11.22 13.73
CA ALA A 37 -21.71 12.48 14.46
C ALA A 37 -22.57 13.55 13.78
N SER A 38 -22.64 13.56 12.45
CA SER A 38 -23.30 14.63 11.70
C SER A 38 -24.82 14.53 11.71
N GLY A 39 -25.40 13.35 11.97
CA GLY A 39 -26.84 13.08 11.81
C GLY A 39 -27.35 13.29 10.37
N ARG A 40 -26.46 13.59 9.42
CA ARG A 40 -26.74 13.91 8.02
C ARG A 40 -26.43 12.69 7.16
N ALA A 41 -27.24 11.65 7.30
CA ALA A 41 -27.28 10.54 6.34
C ALA A 41 -28.00 10.92 5.03
N GLY A 42 -28.06 12.22 4.70
CA GLY A 42 -28.78 12.74 3.54
C GLY A 42 -28.11 12.40 2.22
N THR A 43 -28.94 12.26 1.19
CA THR A 43 -28.70 11.67 -0.14
C THR A 43 -27.57 12.29 -0.98
N VAL A 44 -27.04 13.46 -0.61
CA VAL A 44 -26.09 14.21 -1.47
C VAL A 44 -24.75 14.54 -0.79
N LEU A 45 -24.71 14.76 0.53
CA LEU A 45 -23.48 15.21 1.21
C LEU A 45 -22.92 14.23 2.24
N GLY A 46 -23.69 13.24 2.70
CA GLY A 46 -23.18 12.22 3.63
C GLY A 46 -22.45 11.12 2.88
N LEU A 47 -23.24 10.20 2.31
CA LEU A 47 -22.75 9.01 1.61
C LEU A 47 -21.77 9.30 0.45
N PRO A 48 -22.06 10.23 -0.49
CA PRO A 48 -21.15 10.51 -1.60
C PRO A 48 -19.79 11.05 -1.14
N PHE A 49 -19.78 11.91 -0.11
CA PHE A 49 -18.55 12.46 0.44
C PHE A 49 -17.73 11.40 1.18
N SER A 50 -18.38 10.59 2.02
CA SER A 50 -17.74 9.45 2.69
C SER A 50 -17.14 8.46 1.69
N LEU A 51 -17.83 8.19 0.58
CA LEU A 51 -17.31 7.32 -0.47
C LEU A 51 -16.12 7.94 -1.20
N ALA A 52 -16.17 9.22 -1.54
CA ALA A 52 -15.05 9.93 -2.15
C ALA A 52 -13.80 9.92 -1.25
N TYR A 53 -14.00 10.04 0.07
CA TYR A 53 -12.93 9.94 1.05
C TYR A 53 -12.28 8.55 1.03
N TRP A 54 -13.07 7.47 1.08
CA TRP A 54 -12.51 6.11 1.01
C TRP A 54 -11.85 5.80 -0.34
N ILE A 55 -12.33 6.37 -1.44
CA ILE A 55 -11.65 6.27 -2.74
C ILE A 55 -10.27 6.94 -2.66
N LEU A 56 -10.16 8.10 -2.01
CA LEU A 56 -8.87 8.76 -1.78
C LEU A 56 -7.93 7.87 -0.96
N ASP A 57 -8.40 7.28 0.14
CA ASP A 57 -7.62 6.35 0.96
C ASP A 57 -7.14 5.15 0.14
N ALA A 58 -8.02 4.58 -0.70
CA ALA A 58 -7.68 3.48 -1.58
C ALA A 58 -6.62 3.86 -2.63
N LEU A 59 -6.68 5.08 -3.18
CA LEU A 59 -5.67 5.60 -4.10
C LEU A 59 -4.31 5.77 -3.41
N VAL A 60 -4.31 6.28 -2.17
CA VAL A 60 -3.07 6.42 -1.37
C VAL A 60 -2.45 5.06 -1.10
N ILE A 61 -3.24 4.07 -0.67
CA ILE A 61 -2.76 2.71 -0.44
C ILE A 61 -2.27 2.07 -1.74
N GLY A 62 -3.02 2.20 -2.84
CA GLY A 62 -2.66 1.65 -4.14
C GLY A 62 -1.35 2.22 -4.66
N LEU A 63 -1.15 3.54 -4.54
CA LEU A 63 0.09 4.19 -4.93
C LEU A 63 1.26 3.79 -4.03
N ALA A 64 1.04 3.69 -2.73
CA ALA A 64 2.05 3.24 -1.77
C ALA A 64 2.51 1.80 -2.06
N LEU A 65 1.56 0.89 -2.34
CA LEU A 65 1.87 -0.49 -2.73
C LEU A 65 2.63 -0.54 -4.06
N TRP A 66 2.17 0.20 -5.07
CA TRP A 66 2.86 0.28 -6.36
C TRP A 66 4.30 0.78 -6.21
N LEU A 67 4.50 1.81 -5.39
CA LEU A 67 5.83 2.35 -5.13
C LEU A 67 6.71 1.36 -4.36
N LYS A 68 6.16 0.71 -3.33
CA LYS A 68 6.87 -0.32 -2.56
C LYS A 68 7.35 -1.45 -3.46
N TYR A 69 6.46 -1.96 -4.32
CA TYR A 69 6.78 -3.00 -5.30
C TYR A 69 7.92 -2.56 -6.24
N HIS A 70 7.85 -1.33 -6.76
CA HIS A 70 8.90 -0.81 -7.64
C HIS A 70 10.26 -0.65 -6.92
N LEU A 71 10.26 -0.33 -5.63
CA LEU A 71 11.48 -0.22 -4.84
C LEU A 71 12.09 -1.59 -4.53
N GLU A 72 11.25 -2.60 -4.25
CA GLU A 72 11.67 -3.99 -4.05
C GLU A 72 12.29 -4.57 -5.34
N ASP A 73 11.68 -4.29 -6.50
CA ASP A 73 12.21 -4.64 -7.82
C ASP A 73 13.60 -4.01 -8.08
N ILE A 74 13.78 -2.71 -7.82
CA ILE A 74 15.09 -2.03 -7.98
C ILE A 74 16.17 -2.63 -7.06
N ARG A 75 15.77 -3.15 -5.89
CA ARG A 75 16.65 -3.78 -4.90
C ARG A 75 16.95 -5.25 -5.22
N GLY A 76 16.23 -5.86 -6.16
CA GLY A 76 16.41 -7.26 -6.54
C GLY A 76 15.84 -8.25 -5.53
N GLU A 77 15.03 -7.77 -4.57
CA GLU A 77 14.40 -8.63 -3.55
C GLU A 77 13.32 -9.54 -4.15
N LEU A 78 12.78 -9.15 -5.32
CA LEU A 78 11.73 -9.92 -6.02
C LEU A 78 12.26 -11.19 -6.71
N ASP A 79 13.53 -11.22 -7.10
CA ASP A 79 14.14 -12.33 -7.84
C ASP A 79 14.63 -13.45 -6.91
N GLU A 80 14.91 -13.16 -5.64
CA GLU A 80 15.37 -14.14 -4.64
C GLU A 80 14.24 -15.09 -4.16
N GLU A 81 12.97 -14.71 -4.32
CA GLU A 81 11.82 -15.47 -3.81
C GLU A 81 11.15 -16.40 -4.84
N LEU A 82 11.58 -16.42 -6.11
CA LEU A 82 11.13 -17.44 -7.06
C LEU A 82 12.03 -18.67 -6.92
N PRO A 83 11.62 -19.74 -6.19
CA PRO A 83 12.36 -20.99 -6.23
C PRO A 83 12.43 -21.41 -7.68
N THR A 84 13.66 -21.49 -8.19
CA THR A 84 13.99 -22.06 -9.48
C THR A 84 13.12 -23.28 -9.66
N ALA A 85 12.17 -23.19 -10.59
CA ALA A 85 11.30 -24.30 -10.92
C ALA A 85 12.21 -25.46 -11.34
N VAL A 86 12.38 -26.38 -10.40
CA VAL A 86 12.79 -27.78 -10.53
C VAL A 86 13.22 -28.12 -11.96
N SER A 87 14.52 -27.93 -12.26
CA SER A 87 15.16 -28.61 -13.40
C SER A 87 15.54 -30.04 -13.00
N THR A 88 14.58 -30.83 -12.53
CA THR A 88 14.75 -32.29 -12.50
C THR A 88 14.44 -32.81 -13.90
N GLY A 89 15.48 -32.90 -14.72
CA GLY A 89 15.40 -33.41 -16.09
C GLY A 89 16.63 -34.22 -16.49
N SER A 90 16.92 -35.27 -15.71
CA SER A 90 17.70 -36.50 -15.99
C SER A 90 18.92 -36.46 -16.93
N PRO A 91 20.12 -36.90 -16.48
CA PRO A 91 21.13 -37.42 -17.40
C PRO A 91 20.70 -38.82 -17.87
N ARG A 92 20.62 -39.01 -19.20
CA ARG A 92 20.71 -40.32 -19.85
C ARG A 92 21.77 -40.22 -20.93
#